data_AF-A0A497S368-F1
#
_entry.id   AF-A0A497S368-F1
#
_cell.length_a   1.000
_cell.length_b   1.000
_cell.length_c   1.000
_cell.angle_alpha   90.00
_cell.angle_beta   90.00
_cell.angle_gamma   90.00
#
_symmetry.space_group_name_H-M   'P 1'
#
loop_
_entity.id
_entity.type
_entity.pdbx_description
1 polymer ?
#
loop_
_entity_poly.entity_id
_entity_poly.type
_entity_poly.pdbx_seq_one_letter_code
_entity_poly.pdbx_strand_id
1 'polypeptide(L)' 'MARVKSPEKKAILGKENRASKRAPVWVFVRTNRKVRGSPKSNRHWRRNSIF' A
#
# COMPACT_ATOMS: atom_id res chain seq x y z
N MET A 1 -7.79 -13.97 -17.98
CA MET A 1 -7.36 -12.70 -18.62
C MET A 1 -7.03 -11.66 -17.55
N ALA A 2 -5.73 -11.40 -17.29
CA ALA A 2 -5.31 -10.39 -16.31
C ALA A 2 -5.15 -8.98 -16.90
N ARG A 3 -5.14 -8.87 -18.24
CA ARG A 3 -4.86 -7.64 -18.99
C ARG A 3 -6.05 -6.69 -19.06
N VAL A 4 -7.24 -7.22 -19.38
CA VAL A 4 -8.50 -6.46 -19.40
C VAL A 4 -9.11 -6.51 -18.01
N LYS A 5 -9.31 -5.36 -17.37
CA LYS A 5 -9.85 -5.24 -16.01
C LYS A 5 -11.02 -4.26 -16.03
N SER A 6 -12.03 -4.51 -15.20
CA SER A 6 -13.09 -3.53 -14.96
C SER A 6 -12.51 -2.24 -14.35
N PRO A 7 -13.13 -1.08 -14.59
CA PRO A 7 -12.71 0.19 -14.00
C PRO A 7 -12.58 0.12 -12.47
N GLU A 8 -13.54 -0.52 -11.81
CA GLU A 8 -13.56 -0.74 -10.35
C GLU A 8 -12.34 -1.52 -9.88
N LYS A 9 -12.04 -2.64 -10.55
CA LYS A 9 -10.86 -3.46 -10.21
C LYS A 9 -9.58 -2.65 -10.40
N LYS A 10 -9.51 -1.78 -11.41
CA LYS A 10 -8.36 -0.89 -11.63
C LYS A 10 -8.23 0.15 -10.51
N ALA A 11 -9.34 0.71 -10.03
CA ALA A 11 -9.36 1.66 -8.93
C ALA A 11 -8.90 1.03 -7.60
N ILE A 12 -9.39 -0.18 -7.29
CA ILE A 12 -8.98 -0.94 -6.09
C ILE A 12 -7.48 -1.23 -6.14
N LEU A 13 -6.98 -1.76 -7.26
CA LEU A 13 -5.55 -2.02 -7.44
C LEU A 13 -4.71 -0.74 -7.30
N GLY A 14 -5.21 0.39 -7.82
CA GLY A 14 -4.56 1.69 -7.65
C GLY A 14 -4.50 2.15 -6.19
N LYS A 15 -5.58 1.98 -5.43
CA LYS A 15 -5.64 2.28 -3.99
C LYS A 15 -4.66 1.40 -3.20
N GLU A 16 -4.67 0.09 -3.45
CA GLU A 16 -3.79 -0.88 -2.77
C GLU A 16 -2.30 -0.69 -3.11
N ASN A 17 -2.00 -0.16 -4.29
CA ASN A 17 -0.63 0.22 -4.65
C ASN A 17 -0.15 1.51 -3.96
N ARG A 18 -1.06 2.44 -3.64
CA ARG A 18 -0.72 3.64 -2.85
C ARG A 18 -0.52 3.28 -1.38
N ALA A 19 -1.36 2.38 -0.85
CA ALA A 19 -1.31 1.94 0.54
C ALA A 19 -0.05 1.13 0.90
N SER A 20 0.60 0.49 -0.08
CA SER A 20 1.85 -0.26 0.13
C SER A 20 3.09 0.64 0.34
N LYS A 21 2.94 1.96 0.28
CA LYS A 21 4.07 2.88 0.52
C LYS A 21 4.26 3.13 2.01
N ARG A 22 5.52 3.28 2.43
CA ARG A 22 5.87 3.68 3.80
C ARG A 22 5.43 5.13 4.06
N ALA A 23 5.13 5.45 5.31
CA ALA A 23 4.86 6.82 5.72
C ALA A 23 6.08 7.73 5.45
N PRO A 24 5.86 9.01 5.10
CA PRO A 24 6.94 9.97 4.85
C PRO A 24 7.83 10.23 6.08
N VAL A 25 9.09 10.61 5.84
CA VAL A 25 10.09 10.86 6.89
C VAL A 25 9.65 11.95 7.88
N TRP A 26 9.00 13.01 7.40
CA TRP A 26 8.53 14.09 8.27
C TRP A 26 7.53 13.62 9.34
N VAL A 27 6.76 12.55 9.06
CA VAL A 27 5.84 11.93 10.02
C VAL A 27 6.62 11.29 11.16
N PHE A 28 7.77 10.67 10.86
CA PHE A 28 8.63 10.05 11.87
C PHE A 28 9.24 11.10 12.78
N VAL A 29 9.67 12.23 12.22
CA VAL A 29 10.20 13.35 13.00
C VAL A 29 9.12 13.93 13.90
N ARG A 30 7.93 14.25 13.34
CA ARG A 30 6.79 14.80 14.08
C ARG A 30 6.32 13.92 15.22
N THR A 31 6.33 12.60 15.02
CA THR A 31 5.83 11.63 16.01
C THR A 31 6.92 11.11 16.95
N ASN A 32 8.12 11.72 16.95
CA ASN A 32 9.28 11.25 17.70
C ASN A 32 9.53 9.74 17.51
N ARG A 33 9.51 9.30 16.25
CA ARG A 33 9.71 7.91 15.80
C ARG A 33 8.72 6.90 16.39
N LYS A 34 7.54 7.32 16.86
CA LYS A 34 6.47 6.40 17.30
C LYS A 34 5.79 5.71 16.13
N VAL A 35 5.53 6.45 15.05
CA VAL A 35 5.10 5.86 13.79
C VAL A 35 6.37 5.54 12.99
N ARG A 36 6.61 4.27 12.64
CA ARG A 36 7.79 3.86 11.83
C ARG A 36 7.41 3.11 10.56
N GLY A 37 6.29 2.40 10.58
CA GLY A 37 5.77 1.61 9.47
C GLY A 37 4.33 1.16 9.76
N SER A 38 3.68 0.59 8.76
CA SER A 38 2.34 0.00 8.87
C SER A 38 2.35 -1.44 8.35
N PRO A 39 1.56 -2.35 8.95
CA PRO A 39 1.35 -3.69 8.38
C PRO A 39 0.89 -3.64 6.91
N LYS A 40 0.08 -2.64 6.54
CA LYS A 40 -0.40 -2.44 5.16
C LYS A 40 0.70 -1.96 4.20
N SER A 41 1.68 -1.20 4.70
CA SER A 41 2.82 -0.74 3.89
C SER A 41 3.82 -1.86 3.56
N ASN A 42 3.73 -3.02 4.23
CA ASN A 42 4.65 -4.14 4.04
C ASN A 42 4.07 -5.24 3.12
N ARG A 43 2.99 -4.95 2.38
CA ARG A 43 2.36 -5.90 1.46
C ARG A 43 3.34 -6.28 0.34
N HIS A 44 3.62 -7.57 0.19
CA HIS A 44 4.47 -8.11 -0.86
C HIS A 44 3.66 -8.96 -1.85
N TRP A 45 3.84 -8.74 -3.15
CA TRP A 45 3.04 -9.38 -4.21
C TRP A 45 3.15 -10.90 -4.25
N ARG A 46 4.26 -11.49 -3.77
CA ARG A 46 4.43 -12.96 -3.65
C ARG A 46 3.81 -13.56 -2.40
N ARG A 47 3.64 -12.77 -1.33
CA ARG A 47 3.22 -13.28 -0.02
C ARG A 47 1.74 -13.07 0.24
N ASN A 48 1.18 -11.98 -0.30
CA ASN A 48 -0.21 -11.60 -0.05
C ASN A 48 -0.92 -11.34 -1.38
N SER A 49 -2.10 -11.95 -1.57
CA SER A 49 -3.01 -11.60 -2.65
C SER A 49 -3.95 -10.46 -2.22
N ILE A 50 -4.44 -9.69 -3.19
CA ILE A 50 -5.44 -8.62 -2.95
C ILE A 50 -6.87 -9.17 -3.09
N PHE A 51 -7.00 -10.24 -3.88
CA PHE A 51 -8.22 -10.98 -4.17
C PHE A 51 -7.98 -12.45 -3.88
#